data_AF-A0A847FGT7-F1
#
_entry.id   AF-A0A847FGT7-F1
#
_cell.length_a   1.000
_cell.length_b   1.000
_cell.length_c   1.000
_cell.angle_alpha   90.00
_cell.angle_beta   90.00
_cell.angle_gamma   90.00
#
_symmetry.space_group_name_H-M   'P 1'
#
loop_
_entity.id
_entity.type
_entity.pdbx_description
1 polymer ?
#
loop_
_entity_poly.entity_id
_entity_poly.type
_entity_poly.pdbx_seq_one_letter_code
_entity_poly.pdbx_strand_id
1 'polypeptide(L)'
;MKIPFARIGRIALRILIGILLFFFFVIYIVIPLGAPWLIRSRGLKILSHPVKVRSVWVNPFLLRLSVDKFEILTPDKRGTLTGFDKFWVDFSFLGLCKREYRIESIGLAGLLVNVELLPGNKINLMDLLPASGDAAAAEEKPAISKQEGQASREKAISAPALPNIRIDSIELTGGTVTFTDRTLTPQFSSTLNDLTLTISGISSKPEDTATAVFSVKIDDKGVINAEAEFKPFVQPIELNSTFSMDGYHLAVLTPYAGKYAGHGVKSGRMGLKMDYKISDNKLNARHKLLIQNFDFGEKVESKDALNLPFGLAIALLEDPQGRISISLPVKGDMSDPQFEYWHLVGQVVTNFFMKLVTSPFLSLLSMTGVESGVEEMSSVSFEPGKAELTDKTKEKLTLLLQVIKERPKLFLEINGSYDPKTDWTAIKTEAYTTEFSGRQKESSRSDWEIIKDIYVLHFGILDFWKLAKKFTAGKQIDELAMQQEMKRLIIERGKEDNAALALLADQRARAVYDFIISGGFDSSRVKAGAVRRTQETMGRIPLEFTITVFEAR
;
A
#
# COMPACT_ATOMS: atom_id res chain seq x y z
N MET A 1 18.13 17.71 -86.14
CA MET A 1 18.32 19.00 -85.44
C MET A 1 18.89 18.70 -84.04
N LYS A 2 20.23 18.74 -83.88
CA LYS A 2 20.91 18.40 -82.61
C LYS A 2 21.02 19.68 -81.76
N ILE A 3 20.23 19.77 -80.69
CA ILE A 3 20.38 20.87 -79.73
C ILE A 3 21.75 20.70 -79.05
N PRO A 4 22.63 21.73 -79.01
CA PRO A 4 23.95 21.57 -78.44
C PRO A 4 23.82 21.35 -76.93
N PHE A 5 24.37 20.23 -76.45
CA PHE A 5 24.36 19.77 -75.06
C PHE A 5 24.73 20.88 -74.05
N ALA A 6 25.60 21.82 -74.45
CA ALA A 6 26.02 23.00 -73.68
C ALA A 6 24.94 24.08 -73.44
N ARG A 7 23.85 24.13 -74.23
CA ARG A 7 22.71 25.04 -74.00
C ARG A 7 21.72 24.45 -73.00
N ILE A 8 21.48 23.14 -73.07
CA ILE A 8 20.62 22.41 -72.14
C ILE A 8 21.23 22.44 -70.72
N GLY A 9 22.54 22.22 -70.60
CA GLY A 9 23.23 22.30 -69.31
C GLY A 9 23.15 23.68 -68.63
N ARG A 10 23.26 24.78 -69.40
CA ARG A 10 23.12 26.15 -68.84
C ARG A 10 21.69 26.49 -68.40
N ILE A 11 20.69 25.98 -69.12
CA ILE A 11 19.27 26.15 -68.74
C ILE A 11 18.97 25.34 -67.48
N ALA A 12 19.41 24.07 -67.44
CA ALA A 12 19.28 23.22 -66.25
C ALA A 12 19.97 23.82 -65.02
N LEU A 13 21.17 24.39 -65.19
CA LEU A 13 21.91 25.07 -64.12
C LEU A 13 21.16 26.31 -63.59
N ARG A 14 20.58 27.13 -64.48
CA ARG A 14 19.77 28.30 -64.06
C ARG A 14 18.49 27.89 -63.35
N ILE A 15 17.83 26.81 -63.79
CA ILE A 15 16.65 26.25 -63.13
C ILE A 15 17.04 25.75 -61.73
N LEU A 16 18.14 25.00 -61.61
CA LEU A 16 18.65 24.50 -60.33
C LEU A 16 18.99 25.65 -59.36
N ILE A 17 19.68 26.69 -59.84
CA ILE A 17 19.98 27.90 -59.05
C ILE A 17 18.68 28.60 -58.65
N GLY A 18 17.71 28.71 -59.55
CA GLY A 18 16.41 29.32 -59.25
C GLY A 18 15.64 28.56 -58.16
N ILE A 19 15.63 27.22 -58.23
CA ILE A 19 15.02 26.36 -57.20
C ILE A 19 15.74 26.54 -55.86
N LEU A 20 17.06 26.56 -55.86
CA LEU A 20 17.86 26.75 -54.65
C LEU A 20 17.61 28.14 -54.04
N LEU A 21 17.66 29.22 -54.83
CA LEU A 21 17.34 30.57 -54.37
C LEU A 21 15.91 30.68 -53.84
N PHE A 22 14.94 30.05 -54.50
CA PHE A 22 13.56 29.99 -54.00
C PHE A 22 13.47 29.26 -52.66
N PHE A 23 14.17 28.13 -52.50
CA PHE A 23 14.23 27.39 -51.25
C PHE A 23 14.88 28.21 -50.12
N PHE A 24 15.98 28.89 -50.41
CA PHE A 24 16.61 29.83 -49.48
C PHE A 24 15.67 30.98 -49.11
N PHE A 25 14.96 31.57 -50.07
CA PHE A 25 13.97 32.62 -49.82
C PHE A 25 12.85 32.12 -48.90
N VAL A 26 12.29 30.95 -49.16
CA VAL A 26 11.24 30.36 -48.32
C VAL A 26 11.74 30.11 -46.90
N ILE A 27 12.92 29.53 -46.74
CA ILE A 27 13.45 29.14 -45.42
C ILE A 27 13.93 30.31 -44.59
N TYR A 28 14.61 31.29 -45.19
CA TYR A 28 15.22 32.40 -44.44
C TYR A 28 14.32 33.63 -44.35
N ILE A 29 13.29 33.76 -45.20
CA ILE A 29 12.40 34.94 -45.20
C ILE A 29 10.96 34.54 -44.90
N VAL A 30 10.38 33.59 -45.65
CA VAL A 30 8.95 33.25 -45.50
C VAL A 30 8.66 32.57 -44.16
N ILE A 31 9.45 31.58 -43.75
CA ILE A 31 9.21 30.85 -42.49
C ILE A 31 9.39 31.75 -41.25
N PRO A 32 10.50 32.49 -41.06
CA PRO A 32 10.71 33.29 -39.85
C PRO A 32 9.70 34.43 -39.69
N LEU A 33 9.19 35.00 -40.80
CA LEU A 33 8.16 36.04 -40.75
C LEU A 33 6.74 35.48 -40.70
N GLY A 34 6.44 34.46 -41.50
CA GLY A 34 5.10 33.91 -41.67
C GLY A 34 4.69 32.95 -40.55
N ALA A 35 5.60 32.10 -40.06
CA ALA A 35 5.26 31.06 -39.09
C ALA A 35 4.81 31.63 -37.73
N PRO A 36 5.49 32.62 -37.11
CA PRO A 36 4.99 33.23 -35.87
C PRO A 36 3.61 33.87 -36.02
N TRP A 37 3.34 34.52 -37.16
CA TRP A 37 2.02 35.09 -37.47
C TRP A 37 0.95 34.01 -37.64
N LEU A 38 1.28 32.92 -38.34
CA LEU A 38 0.39 31.78 -38.55
C LEU A 38 0.05 31.08 -37.24
N ILE A 39 1.04 30.84 -36.38
CA ILE A 39 0.85 30.21 -35.06
C ILE A 39 -0.04 31.09 -34.18
N ARG A 40 0.15 32.40 -34.16
CA ARG A 40 -0.71 33.31 -33.37
C ARG A 40 -2.16 33.33 -33.87
N SER A 41 -2.36 33.35 -35.19
CA SER A 41 -3.70 33.44 -35.79
C SER A 41 -4.49 32.13 -35.75
N ARG A 42 -3.83 31.00 -36.02
CA ARG A 42 -4.45 29.66 -35.98
C ARG A 42 -4.42 29.04 -34.60
N GLY A 43 -3.42 29.35 -33.78
CA GLY A 43 -3.28 28.82 -32.41
C GLY A 43 -4.47 29.16 -31.52
N LEU A 44 -5.01 30.39 -31.63
CA LEU A 44 -6.23 30.78 -30.90
C LEU A 44 -7.45 29.93 -31.28
N LYS A 45 -7.54 29.49 -32.54
CA LYS A 45 -8.65 28.64 -33.02
C LYS A 45 -8.50 27.18 -32.59
N ILE A 46 -7.26 26.71 -32.42
CA ILE A 46 -6.96 25.31 -32.11
C ILE A 46 -6.92 25.08 -30.60
N LEU A 47 -6.29 25.97 -29.85
CA LEU A 47 -6.03 25.82 -28.41
C LEU A 47 -7.02 26.62 -27.54
N SER A 48 -7.95 27.35 -28.16
CA SER A 48 -8.93 28.24 -27.49
C SER A 48 -8.31 29.32 -26.58
N HIS A 49 -6.98 29.44 -26.58
CA HIS A 49 -6.20 30.31 -25.71
C HIS A 49 -5.23 31.18 -26.53
N PRO A 50 -4.95 32.42 -26.07
CA PRO A 50 -3.98 33.28 -26.73
C PRO A 50 -2.57 32.72 -26.60
N VAL A 51 -1.88 32.60 -27.73
CA VAL A 51 -0.52 32.06 -27.82
C VAL A 51 0.47 33.17 -28.20
N LYS A 52 1.65 33.16 -27.59
CA LYS A 52 2.81 33.97 -27.98
C LYS A 52 3.94 33.07 -28.45
N VAL A 53 4.60 33.48 -29.53
CA VAL A 53 5.82 32.84 -30.05
C VAL A 53 6.77 33.94 -30.48
N ARG A 54 8.05 33.86 -30.07
CA ARG A 54 9.06 34.85 -30.46
C ARG A 54 9.53 34.61 -31.89
N SER A 55 10.04 33.42 -32.17
CA SER A 55 10.63 33.10 -33.47
C SER A 55 10.50 31.62 -33.80
N VAL A 56 10.49 31.33 -35.11
CA VAL A 56 10.57 29.99 -35.67
C VAL A 56 11.68 30.00 -36.70
N TRP A 57 12.64 29.09 -36.56
CA TRP A 57 13.82 28.98 -37.40
C TRP A 57 13.92 27.58 -37.99
N VAL A 58 14.39 27.49 -39.23
CA VAL A 58 14.68 26.22 -39.90
C VAL A 58 16.10 26.29 -40.46
N ASN A 59 16.97 25.37 -40.05
CA ASN A 59 18.29 25.21 -40.64
C ASN A 59 18.23 24.09 -41.70
N PRO A 60 18.36 24.41 -43.00
CA PRO A 60 18.22 23.42 -44.07
C PRO A 60 19.39 22.45 -44.18
N PHE A 61 20.58 22.81 -43.70
CA PHE A 61 21.77 21.95 -43.77
C PHE A 61 21.76 20.86 -42.71
N LEU A 62 21.25 21.20 -41.53
CA LEU A 62 21.08 20.27 -40.40
C LEU A 62 19.67 19.64 -40.37
N LEU A 63 18.78 20.05 -41.28
CA LEU A 63 17.34 19.77 -41.22
C LEU A 63 16.76 19.98 -39.80
N ARG A 64 17.16 21.06 -39.14
CA ARG A 64 16.75 21.41 -37.77
C ARG A 64 15.61 22.41 -37.81
N LEU A 65 14.48 22.08 -37.21
CA LEU A 65 13.42 23.03 -36.86
C LEU A 65 13.65 23.53 -35.44
N SER A 66 13.47 24.82 -35.17
CA SER A 66 13.54 25.38 -33.82
C SER A 66 12.47 26.44 -33.59
N VAL A 67 11.88 26.44 -32.39
CA VAL A 67 10.88 27.41 -31.94
C VAL A 67 11.37 28.01 -30.63
N ASP A 68 11.46 29.34 -30.57
CA ASP A 68 11.92 30.05 -29.37
C ASP A 68 10.77 30.80 -28.70
N LYS A 69 10.75 30.71 -27.36
CA LYS A 69 9.81 31.36 -26.44
C LYS A 69 8.36 31.22 -26.87
N PHE A 70 7.80 30.04 -26.62
CA PHE A 70 6.39 29.74 -26.83
C PHE A 70 5.64 29.80 -25.50
N GLU A 71 4.53 30.53 -25.44
CA GLU A 71 3.71 30.67 -24.24
C GLU A 71 2.23 30.58 -24.60
N ILE A 72 1.48 29.78 -23.84
CA ILE A 72 0.03 29.80 -23.79
C ILE A 72 -0.37 30.60 -22.56
N LEU A 73 -1.13 31.66 -22.78
CA LEU A 73 -1.59 32.52 -21.70
C LEU A 73 -2.95 32.06 -21.19
N THR A 74 -3.20 32.38 -19.93
CA THR A 74 -4.53 32.31 -19.31
C THR A 74 -5.55 33.16 -20.09
N PRO A 75 -6.86 32.81 -20.06
CA PRO A 75 -7.90 33.56 -20.76
C PRO A 75 -7.95 35.06 -20.40
N ASP A 76 -7.62 35.41 -19.15
CA ASP A 76 -7.54 36.79 -18.66
C ASP A 76 -6.23 37.51 -19.04
N LYS A 77 -5.29 36.80 -19.69
CA LYS A 77 -3.96 37.26 -20.12
C LYS A 77 -3.05 37.73 -18.98
N ARG A 78 -3.34 37.39 -17.72
CA ARG A 78 -2.57 37.86 -16.56
C ARG A 78 -1.42 36.94 -16.17
N GLY A 79 -1.47 35.67 -16.59
CA GLY A 79 -0.42 34.69 -16.32
C GLY A 79 -0.19 33.70 -17.46
N THR A 80 0.92 32.97 -17.39
CA THR A 80 1.26 31.89 -18.31
C THR A 80 0.65 30.59 -17.81
N LEU A 81 -0.12 29.91 -18.64
CA LEU A 81 -0.72 28.61 -18.34
C LEU A 81 0.31 27.49 -18.57
N THR A 82 0.96 27.52 -19.72
CA THR A 82 2.05 26.61 -20.08
C THR A 82 2.94 27.25 -21.16
N GLY A 83 4.21 26.84 -21.27
CA GLY A 83 5.14 27.38 -22.25
C GLY A 83 6.50 26.71 -22.22
N PHE A 84 7.40 27.14 -23.10
CA PHE A 84 8.79 26.70 -23.15
C PHE A 84 9.72 27.77 -23.74
N ASP A 85 10.98 27.74 -23.34
CA ASP A 85 12.00 28.66 -23.85
C ASP A 85 12.50 28.27 -25.25
N LYS A 86 12.70 26.97 -25.48
CA LYS A 86 13.19 26.47 -26.77
C LYS A 86 12.68 25.07 -27.06
N PHE A 87 12.19 24.86 -28.27
CA PHE A 87 11.86 23.55 -28.82
C PHE A 87 12.67 23.32 -30.09
N TRP A 88 13.19 22.12 -30.30
CA TRP A 88 13.87 21.77 -31.56
C TRP A 88 13.60 20.33 -31.99
N VAL A 89 13.71 20.10 -33.29
CA VAL A 89 13.64 18.77 -33.91
C VAL A 89 14.71 18.67 -34.98
N ASP A 90 15.54 17.63 -34.91
CA ASP A 90 16.60 17.32 -35.85
C ASP A 90 16.22 16.10 -36.69
N PHE A 91 16.09 16.28 -38.00
CA PHE A 91 15.78 15.20 -38.93
C PHE A 91 17.04 14.69 -39.63
N SER A 92 17.15 13.36 -39.80
CA SER A 92 18.30 12.80 -40.51
C SER A 92 18.12 12.88 -42.03
N PHE A 93 19.00 13.64 -42.70
CA PHE A 93 19.01 13.73 -44.17
C PHE A 93 19.30 12.37 -44.83
N LEU A 94 20.24 11.60 -44.27
CA LEU A 94 20.65 10.30 -44.79
C LEU A 94 19.61 9.19 -44.55
N GLY A 95 18.82 9.29 -43.48
CA GLY A 95 17.74 8.34 -43.16
C GLY A 95 16.66 8.32 -44.25
N LEU A 96 16.28 9.50 -44.74
CA LEU A 96 15.31 9.66 -45.83
C LEU A 96 15.75 8.94 -47.11
N CYS A 97 17.05 8.96 -47.44
CA CYS A 97 17.62 8.23 -48.58
C CYS A 97 17.54 6.70 -48.42
N LYS A 98 17.41 6.19 -47.19
CA LYS A 98 17.32 4.75 -46.86
C LYS A 98 15.89 4.25 -46.60
N ARG A 99 14.85 5.07 -46.90
CA ARG A 99 13.44 4.80 -46.54
C ARG A 99 13.21 4.60 -45.03
N GLU A 100 14.04 5.20 -44.20
CA GLU A 100 13.90 5.21 -42.74
C GLU A 100 13.47 6.61 -42.29
N TYR A 101 12.39 6.70 -41.52
CA TYR A 101 11.98 7.96 -40.89
C TYR A 101 12.76 8.11 -39.58
N ARG A 102 13.94 8.74 -39.69
CA ARG A 102 14.85 8.92 -38.55
C ARG A 102 14.86 10.36 -38.05
N ILE A 103 14.52 10.52 -36.77
CA ILE A 103 14.66 11.76 -36.01
C ILE A 103 15.86 11.59 -35.09
N GLU A 104 16.85 12.46 -35.23
CA GLU A 104 18.10 12.37 -34.47
C GLU A 104 17.91 12.93 -33.05
N SER A 105 17.19 14.04 -32.91
CA SER A 105 16.83 14.55 -31.60
C SER A 105 15.52 15.32 -31.62
N ILE A 106 14.77 15.22 -30.53
CA ILE A 106 13.66 16.11 -30.18
C ILE A 106 14.01 16.73 -28.84
N GLY A 107 13.94 18.05 -28.72
CA GLY A 107 14.32 18.71 -27.48
C GLY A 107 13.40 19.81 -27.04
N LEU A 108 13.26 19.96 -25.73
CA LEU A 108 12.49 21.00 -25.06
C LEU A 108 13.30 21.58 -23.88
N ALA A 109 13.55 22.88 -23.89
CA ALA A 109 14.22 23.58 -22.79
C ALA A 109 13.28 24.59 -22.13
N GLY A 110 13.36 24.68 -20.80
CA GLY A 110 12.63 25.67 -20.02
C GLY A 110 11.12 25.47 -20.03
N LEU A 111 10.65 24.21 -19.98
CA LEU A 111 9.20 23.92 -19.89
C LEU A 111 8.62 24.60 -18.65
N LEU A 112 7.48 25.26 -18.78
CA LEU A 112 6.72 25.83 -17.66
C LEU A 112 5.29 25.34 -17.74
N VAL A 113 4.77 24.72 -16.69
CA VAL A 113 3.38 24.24 -16.62
C VAL A 113 2.77 24.59 -15.28
N ASN A 114 1.58 25.21 -15.29
CA ASN A 114 0.80 25.49 -14.08
C ASN A 114 -0.48 24.67 -14.10
N VAL A 115 -0.52 23.64 -13.26
CA VAL A 115 -1.65 22.72 -13.10
C VAL A 115 -2.45 23.11 -11.88
N GLU A 116 -3.74 23.37 -12.07
CA GLU A 116 -4.67 23.69 -10.98
C GLU A 116 -5.84 22.70 -10.98
N LEU A 117 -6.03 21.99 -9.86
CA LEU A 117 -7.22 21.18 -9.61
C LEU A 117 -8.26 22.03 -8.88
N LEU A 118 -9.38 22.28 -9.55
CA LEU A 118 -10.49 23.11 -9.07
C LEU A 118 -11.58 22.25 -8.43
N PRO A 119 -12.42 22.83 -7.54
CA PRO A 119 -13.63 22.18 -7.04
C PRO A 119 -14.46 21.58 -8.18
N GLY A 120 -14.96 20.36 -7.97
CA GLY A 120 -15.64 19.58 -9.01
C GLY A 120 -14.70 18.76 -9.91
N ASN A 121 -13.46 18.52 -9.48
CA ASN A 121 -12.44 17.71 -10.18
C ASN A 121 -12.08 18.22 -11.59
N LYS A 122 -12.20 19.52 -11.83
CA LYS A 122 -11.82 20.14 -13.10
C LYS A 122 -10.37 20.59 -13.06
N ILE A 123 -9.62 20.33 -14.12
CA ILE A 123 -8.23 20.78 -14.28
C ILE A 123 -8.21 21.94 -15.28
N ASN A 124 -7.51 23.02 -14.95
CA ASN A 124 -7.38 24.23 -15.78
C ASN A 124 -6.80 23.98 -17.19
N LEU A 125 -6.01 22.91 -17.37
CA LEU A 125 -5.41 22.53 -18.66
C LEU A 125 -6.35 21.77 -19.59
N MET A 126 -7.52 21.30 -19.12
CA MET A 126 -8.46 20.53 -19.96
C MET A 126 -9.01 21.33 -21.13
N ASP A 127 -9.10 22.66 -20.97
CA ASP A 127 -9.56 23.57 -22.02
C ASP A 127 -8.53 23.72 -23.17
N LEU A 128 -7.31 23.18 -23.03
CA LEU A 128 -6.31 23.11 -24.09
C LEU A 128 -6.51 21.90 -25.01
N LEU A 129 -7.28 20.91 -24.59
CA LEU A 129 -7.61 19.77 -25.43
C LEU A 129 -8.67 20.23 -26.44
N PRO A 130 -8.48 20.00 -27.76
CA PRO A 130 -9.52 20.28 -28.72
C PRO A 130 -10.75 19.45 -28.34
N ALA A 131 -11.93 20.08 -28.29
CA ALA A 131 -13.18 19.37 -28.08
C ALA A 131 -13.27 18.24 -29.12
N SER A 132 -13.12 17.00 -28.66
CA SER A 132 -13.37 15.81 -29.47
C SER A 132 -14.77 15.98 -30.04
N GLY A 133 -14.89 16.15 -31.35
CA GLY A 133 -16.19 16.19 -32.01
C GLY A 133 -17.00 14.96 -31.61
N ASP A 134 -18.21 15.21 -31.12
CA ASP A 134 -19.26 14.25 -30.77
C ASP A 134 -18.90 13.16 -29.75
N ALA A 135 -18.86 13.57 -28.48
CA ALA A 135 -19.21 12.70 -27.35
C ALA A 135 -20.07 13.49 -26.35
N ALA A 136 -21.23 13.96 -26.81
CA ALA A 136 -22.31 14.42 -25.96
C ALA A 136 -23.57 13.61 -26.30
N ALA A 137 -24.22 13.10 -25.25
CA ALA A 137 -25.46 12.33 -25.22
C ALA A 137 -25.37 10.83 -25.58
N ALA A 138 -24.91 10.04 -24.60
CA ALA A 138 -25.54 8.75 -24.32
C ALA A 138 -25.77 8.66 -22.81
N GLU A 139 -26.92 9.21 -22.39
CA GLU A 139 -27.51 8.90 -21.10
C GLU A 139 -27.80 7.39 -21.01
N GLU A 140 -27.52 6.84 -19.83
CA GLU A 140 -27.85 5.49 -19.45
C GLU A 140 -29.36 5.21 -19.52
N LYS A 141 -29.72 4.11 -20.19
CA LYS A 141 -30.79 3.22 -19.73
C LYS A 141 -30.42 1.78 -20.06
N PRO A 142 -30.56 0.84 -19.09
CA PRO A 142 -30.18 -0.55 -19.28
C PRO A 142 -31.30 -1.32 -19.98
N ALA A 143 -30.95 -2.09 -21.00
CA ALA A 143 -31.80 -3.15 -21.52
C ALA A 143 -30.95 -4.38 -21.86
N ILE A 144 -31.08 -5.38 -21.01
CA ILE A 144 -30.64 -6.76 -21.24
C ILE A 144 -31.44 -7.30 -22.43
N SER A 145 -30.75 -7.87 -23.42
CA SER A 145 -31.28 -9.01 -24.17
C SER A 145 -30.14 -9.87 -24.69
N LYS A 146 -30.15 -11.13 -24.24
CA LYS A 146 -29.40 -12.25 -24.81
C LYS A 146 -29.77 -12.44 -26.27
N GLN A 147 -28.78 -12.59 -27.14
CA GLN A 147 -28.83 -13.59 -28.21
C GLN A 147 -27.45 -14.22 -28.41
N GLU A 148 -27.37 -15.50 -28.08
CA GLU A 148 -26.32 -16.42 -28.52
C GLU A 148 -26.40 -16.65 -30.03
N GLY A 149 -25.23 -16.75 -30.64
CA GLY A 149 -24.98 -17.72 -31.70
C GLY A 149 -25.09 -17.21 -33.13
N GLN A 150 -23.98 -16.72 -33.68
CA GLN A 150 -23.47 -17.27 -34.94
C GLN A 150 -22.01 -16.88 -35.16
N ALA A 151 -21.20 -17.92 -35.34
CA ALA A 151 -19.79 -17.87 -35.72
C ALA A 151 -19.58 -16.96 -36.92
N SER A 152 -18.77 -15.91 -36.72
CA SER A 152 -18.12 -15.21 -37.83
C SER A 152 -16.61 -15.39 -37.68
N ARG A 153 -16.05 -16.07 -38.67
CA ARG A 153 -14.64 -16.25 -38.96
C ARG A 153 -13.77 -15.12 -38.40
N GLU A 154 -12.89 -15.55 -37.50
CA GLU A 154 -11.59 -14.98 -37.20
C GLU A 154 -10.88 -14.59 -38.50
N LYS A 155 -11.07 -13.35 -38.92
CA LYS A 155 -10.19 -12.67 -39.86
C LYS A 155 -9.23 -11.90 -38.98
N ALA A 156 -8.10 -12.52 -38.67
CA ALA A 156 -6.93 -11.82 -38.15
C ALA A 156 -6.65 -10.67 -39.12
N ILE A 157 -7.08 -9.47 -38.76
CA ILE A 157 -6.62 -8.24 -39.40
C ILE A 157 -5.17 -8.15 -38.94
N SER A 158 -4.24 -8.61 -39.78
CA SER A 158 -2.84 -8.29 -39.62
C SER A 158 -2.76 -6.77 -39.56
N ALA A 159 -2.39 -6.24 -38.39
CA ALA A 159 -2.08 -4.83 -38.26
C ALA A 159 -1.04 -4.51 -39.36
N PRO A 160 -1.24 -3.45 -40.16
CA PRO A 160 -0.28 -3.06 -41.17
C PRO A 160 1.09 -2.88 -40.50
N ALA A 161 2.14 -3.47 -41.08
CA ALA A 161 3.49 -3.33 -40.56
C ALA A 161 3.81 -1.84 -40.38
N LEU A 162 4.12 -1.44 -39.14
CA LEU A 162 4.47 -0.06 -38.82
C LEU A 162 5.62 0.39 -39.74
N PRO A 163 5.58 1.59 -40.31
CA PRO A 163 6.72 2.12 -41.04
C PRO A 163 7.94 2.15 -40.11
N ASN A 164 9.14 1.93 -40.66
CA ASN A 164 10.38 1.95 -39.87
C ASN A 164 10.65 3.38 -39.37
N ILE A 165 10.28 3.65 -38.12
CA ILE A 165 10.42 4.92 -37.43
C ILE A 165 11.47 4.74 -36.34
N ARG A 166 12.40 5.68 -36.27
CA ARG A 166 13.44 5.72 -35.24
C ARG A 166 13.60 7.14 -34.71
N ILE A 167 13.59 7.29 -33.39
CA ILE A 167 13.90 8.53 -32.68
C ILE A 167 15.09 8.23 -31.77
N ASP A 168 16.24 8.82 -32.06
CA ASP A 168 17.47 8.50 -31.32
C ASP A 168 17.47 9.08 -29.91
N SER A 169 17.02 10.34 -29.74
CA SER A 169 16.93 11.01 -28.44
C SER A 169 15.72 11.94 -28.34
N ILE A 170 15.05 11.94 -27.19
CA ILE A 170 14.10 12.97 -26.74
C ILE A 170 14.63 13.56 -25.45
N GLU A 171 14.81 14.87 -25.40
CA GLU A 171 15.41 15.58 -24.27
C GLU A 171 14.48 16.67 -23.76
N LEU A 172 14.33 16.74 -22.45
CA LEU A 172 13.75 17.88 -21.77
C LEU A 172 14.69 18.35 -20.68
N THR A 173 14.96 19.66 -20.64
CA THR A 173 15.92 20.26 -19.72
C THR A 173 15.37 21.52 -19.04
N GLY A 174 15.56 21.62 -17.72
CA GLY A 174 15.23 22.82 -16.95
C GLY A 174 13.73 23.12 -16.88
N GLY A 175 12.87 22.09 -16.81
CA GLY A 175 11.43 22.28 -16.69
C GLY A 175 10.98 22.64 -15.27
N THR A 176 9.90 23.42 -15.18
CA THR A 176 9.19 23.78 -13.94
C THR A 176 7.71 23.41 -14.07
N VAL A 177 7.18 22.65 -13.11
CA VAL A 177 5.76 22.30 -13.05
C VAL A 177 5.22 22.66 -11.68
N THR A 178 4.26 23.58 -11.62
CA THR A 178 3.56 23.93 -10.37
C THR A 178 2.22 23.22 -10.36
N PHE A 179 1.93 22.48 -9.30
CA PHE A 179 0.63 21.87 -9.05
C PHE A 179 -0.04 22.51 -7.84
N THR A 180 -1.29 22.94 -8.00
CA THR A 180 -2.10 23.49 -6.91
C THR A 180 -3.46 22.78 -6.86
N ASP A 181 -3.76 22.15 -5.72
CA ASP A 181 -5.06 21.54 -5.44
C ASP A 181 -5.91 22.48 -4.59
N ARG A 182 -6.90 23.10 -5.24
CA ARG A 182 -7.89 23.99 -4.62
C ARG A 182 -9.15 23.26 -4.16
N THR A 183 -9.20 21.93 -4.26
CA THR A 183 -10.30 21.13 -3.69
C THR A 183 -10.15 20.93 -2.18
N LEU A 184 -8.97 21.23 -1.64
CA LEU A 184 -8.64 21.12 -0.22
C LEU A 184 -8.68 22.48 0.47
N THR A 185 -8.91 22.47 1.78
CA THR A 185 -8.82 23.65 2.64
C THR A 185 -7.96 23.30 3.86
N PRO A 186 -6.78 23.91 4.05
CA PRO A 186 -6.11 24.84 3.13
C PRO A 186 -5.74 24.18 1.79
N GLN A 187 -5.53 24.97 0.74
CA GLN A 187 -5.13 24.44 -0.56
C GLN A 187 -3.74 23.78 -0.48
N PHE A 188 -3.54 22.71 -1.24
CA PHE A 188 -2.22 22.10 -1.40
C PHE A 188 -1.50 22.70 -2.60
N SER A 189 -0.19 22.92 -2.49
CA SER A 189 0.63 23.39 -3.60
C SER A 189 2.00 22.73 -3.53
N SER A 190 2.49 22.26 -4.67
CA SER A 190 3.83 21.67 -4.81
C SER A 190 4.45 22.09 -6.13
N THR A 191 5.76 22.32 -6.14
CA THR A 191 6.51 22.75 -7.32
C THR A 191 7.61 21.76 -7.64
N LEU A 192 7.63 21.33 -8.89
CA LEU A 192 8.68 20.53 -9.49
C LEU A 192 9.64 21.45 -10.23
N ASN A 193 10.92 21.44 -9.86
CA ASN A 193 11.99 22.28 -10.42
C ASN A 193 13.08 21.42 -11.06
N ASP A 194 13.84 22.01 -11.99
CA ASP A 194 14.94 21.35 -12.69
C ASP A 194 14.53 20.01 -13.35
N LEU A 195 13.33 19.95 -13.92
CA LEU A 195 12.84 18.74 -14.58
C LEU A 195 13.73 18.41 -15.77
N THR A 196 14.27 17.20 -15.75
CA THR A 196 15.08 16.62 -16.81
C THR A 196 14.50 15.27 -17.22
N LEU A 197 14.42 15.03 -18.52
CA LEU A 197 13.99 13.76 -19.11
C LEU A 197 14.84 13.48 -20.34
N THR A 198 15.42 12.30 -20.42
CA THR A 198 16.09 11.81 -21.62
C THR A 198 15.49 10.46 -21.98
N ILE A 199 14.92 10.34 -23.18
CA ILE A 199 14.46 9.07 -23.73
C ILE A 199 15.30 8.75 -24.96
N SER A 200 15.92 7.57 -24.98
CA SER A 200 16.83 7.16 -26.04
C SER A 200 16.33 5.93 -26.78
N GLY A 201 16.55 5.88 -28.09
CA GLY A 201 16.39 4.67 -28.89
C GLY A 201 14.93 4.20 -29.10
N ILE A 202 13.98 5.13 -29.21
CA ILE A 202 12.61 4.76 -29.58
C ILE A 202 12.62 4.25 -31.03
N SER A 203 12.09 3.05 -31.24
CA SER A 203 12.10 2.39 -32.55
C SER A 203 10.83 1.58 -32.72
N SER A 204 10.28 1.56 -33.94
CA SER A 204 9.14 0.72 -34.30
C SER A 204 9.48 -0.77 -34.42
N LYS A 205 10.76 -1.14 -34.28
CA LYS A 205 11.22 -2.53 -34.36
C LYS A 205 10.98 -3.27 -33.03
N PRO A 206 10.37 -4.47 -33.03
CA PRO A 206 10.06 -5.21 -31.80
C PRO A 206 11.28 -5.59 -30.94
N GLU A 207 12.45 -5.76 -31.55
CA GLU A 207 13.69 -6.13 -30.89
C GLU A 207 14.39 -4.96 -30.17
N ASP A 208 14.07 -3.72 -30.55
CA ASP A 208 14.71 -2.53 -30.00
C ASP A 208 14.06 -2.13 -28.68
N THR A 209 14.88 -1.79 -27.68
CA THR A 209 14.43 -1.33 -26.36
C THR A 209 14.78 0.14 -26.19
N ALA A 210 13.78 0.95 -25.84
CA ALA A 210 13.97 2.35 -25.48
C ALA A 210 14.32 2.47 -24.00
N THR A 211 15.17 3.44 -23.66
CA THR A 211 15.49 3.77 -22.27
C THR A 211 15.00 5.18 -21.94
N ALA A 212 14.56 5.41 -20.71
CA ALA A 212 14.21 6.73 -20.22
C ALA A 212 14.86 6.98 -18.86
N VAL A 213 15.39 8.18 -18.69
CA VAL A 213 15.93 8.68 -17.41
C VAL A 213 15.24 10.01 -17.11
N PHE A 214 14.67 10.11 -15.93
CA PHE A 214 13.94 11.27 -15.45
C PHE A 214 14.48 11.70 -14.09
N SER A 215 14.70 13.00 -13.91
CA SER A 215 15.07 13.57 -12.61
C SER A 215 14.41 14.92 -12.42
N VAL A 216 13.90 15.17 -11.21
CA VAL A 216 13.25 16.43 -10.87
C VAL A 216 13.38 16.70 -9.37
N LYS A 217 13.48 17.97 -8.99
CA LYS A 217 13.41 18.40 -7.58
C LYS A 217 11.97 18.75 -7.23
N ILE A 218 11.52 18.36 -6.04
CA ILE A 218 10.18 18.68 -5.52
C ILE A 218 10.30 19.56 -4.27
N ASP A 219 9.62 20.71 -4.29
CA ASP A 219 9.56 21.69 -3.19
C ASP A 219 10.95 22.07 -2.62
N ASP A 220 11.96 22.15 -3.50
CA ASP A 220 13.37 22.46 -3.24
C ASP A 220 14.09 21.57 -2.20
N LYS A 221 13.47 20.46 -1.78
CA LYS A 221 13.98 19.61 -0.69
C LYS A 221 13.96 18.12 -1.01
N GLY A 222 13.08 17.66 -1.90
CA GLY A 222 13.05 16.28 -2.37
C GLY A 222 13.67 16.17 -3.77
N VAL A 223 14.20 15.00 -4.08
CA VAL A 223 14.62 14.64 -5.44
C VAL A 223 13.85 13.38 -5.83
N ILE A 224 13.27 13.40 -7.02
CA ILE A 224 12.62 12.28 -7.65
C ILE A 224 13.49 11.85 -8.83
N ASN A 225 13.82 10.56 -8.89
CA ASN A 225 14.48 9.95 -10.03
C ASN A 225 13.66 8.77 -10.53
N ALA A 226 13.57 8.60 -11.84
CA ALA A 226 12.97 7.43 -12.44
C ALA A 226 13.79 6.97 -13.64
N GLU A 227 13.89 5.66 -13.79
CA GLU A 227 14.50 5.01 -14.94
C GLU A 227 13.49 4.02 -15.52
N ALA A 228 13.46 3.87 -16.84
CA ALA A 228 12.62 2.89 -17.49
C ALA A 228 13.29 2.30 -18.73
N GLU A 229 13.04 1.02 -18.95
CA GLU A 229 13.32 0.30 -20.20
C GLU A 229 11.98 -0.22 -20.73
N PHE A 230 11.66 0.09 -21.98
CA PHE A 230 10.36 -0.27 -22.54
C PHE A 230 10.40 -0.44 -24.05
N LYS A 231 9.41 -1.17 -24.56
CA LYS A 231 9.20 -1.40 -26.00
C LYS A 231 7.87 -0.77 -26.43
N PRO A 232 7.88 0.49 -26.91
CA PRO A 232 6.65 1.27 -27.08
C PRO A 232 5.70 0.77 -28.18
N PHE A 233 6.19 -0.07 -29.10
CA PHE A 233 5.41 -0.57 -30.24
C PHE A 233 5.17 -2.09 -30.22
N VAL A 234 5.53 -2.77 -29.13
CA VAL A 234 5.21 -4.19 -28.92
C VAL A 234 3.88 -4.31 -28.17
N GLN A 235 3.05 -5.25 -28.58
CA GLN A 235 1.83 -5.63 -27.87
C GLN A 235 1.94 -7.11 -27.46
N PRO A 236 1.81 -7.45 -26.17
CA PRO A 236 1.59 -6.55 -25.04
C PRO A 236 2.82 -5.66 -24.72
N ILE A 237 2.60 -4.53 -24.06
CA ILE A 237 3.69 -3.62 -23.69
C ILE A 237 4.64 -4.31 -22.70
N GLU A 238 5.94 -4.15 -22.95
CA GLU A 238 6.99 -4.54 -22.01
C GLU A 238 7.57 -3.28 -21.34
N LEU A 239 7.65 -3.31 -20.01
CA LEU A 239 8.18 -2.20 -19.21
C LEU A 239 8.93 -2.76 -18.00
N ASN A 240 10.15 -2.29 -17.78
CA ASN A 240 10.82 -2.33 -16.49
C ASN A 240 11.07 -0.90 -16.06
N SER A 241 10.65 -0.50 -14.88
CA SER A 241 10.89 0.85 -14.39
C SER A 241 11.21 0.87 -12.91
N THR A 242 12.12 1.76 -12.53
CA THR A 242 12.39 2.10 -11.14
C THR A 242 12.04 3.57 -10.92
N PHE A 243 11.52 3.86 -9.74
CA PHE A 243 11.23 5.19 -9.27
C PHE A 243 11.77 5.31 -7.85
N SER A 244 12.39 6.43 -7.53
CA SER A 244 12.84 6.76 -6.19
C SER A 244 12.55 8.22 -5.86
N MET A 245 12.14 8.45 -4.63
CA MET A 245 12.03 9.77 -4.04
C MET A 245 12.61 9.70 -2.64
N ASP A 246 13.49 10.62 -2.30
CA ASP A 246 14.12 10.66 -0.99
C ASP A 246 13.91 12.01 -0.31
N GLY A 247 13.69 11.96 1.00
CA GLY A 247 13.71 13.13 1.87
C GLY A 247 12.51 14.08 1.74
N TYR A 248 11.38 13.64 1.21
CA TYR A 248 10.18 14.47 1.08
C TYR A 248 9.58 14.79 2.47
N HIS A 249 9.26 16.06 2.70
CA HIS A 249 8.73 16.52 3.99
C HIS A 249 7.22 16.25 4.08
N LEU A 250 6.81 15.35 4.98
CA LEU A 250 5.40 14.94 5.08
C LEU A 250 4.45 16.04 5.58
N ALA A 251 4.97 17.06 6.28
CA ALA A 251 4.16 18.18 6.76
C ALA A 251 3.44 18.92 5.61
N VAL A 252 4.02 18.90 4.39
CA VAL A 252 3.42 19.51 3.19
C VAL A 252 2.12 18.80 2.79
N LEU A 253 1.95 17.53 3.17
CA LEU A 253 0.76 16.72 2.90
C LEU A 253 -0.36 16.90 3.94
N THR A 254 -0.21 17.83 4.90
CA THR A 254 -1.23 18.13 5.92
C THR A 254 -2.64 18.35 5.35
N PRO A 255 -2.85 19.05 4.22
CA PRO A 255 -4.19 19.18 3.62
C PRO A 255 -4.84 17.82 3.27
N TYR A 256 -4.05 16.88 2.75
CA TYR A 256 -4.53 15.53 2.42
C TYR A 256 -4.70 14.66 3.67
N ALA A 257 -3.74 14.71 4.59
CA ALA A 257 -3.81 13.95 5.83
C ALA A 257 -5.00 14.38 6.70
N GLY A 258 -5.28 15.68 6.79
CA GLY A 258 -6.45 16.18 7.50
C GLY A 258 -7.75 15.68 6.89
N LYS A 259 -7.85 15.68 5.55
CA LYS A 259 -9.05 15.19 4.85
C LYS A 259 -9.28 13.69 5.02
N TYR A 260 -8.24 12.86 4.84
CA TYR A 260 -8.41 11.40 4.74
C TYR A 260 -8.02 10.62 5.99
N ALA A 261 -7.14 11.15 6.84
CA ALA A 261 -6.74 10.54 8.11
C ALA A 261 -7.34 11.25 9.34
N GLY A 262 -7.99 12.41 9.16
CA GLY A 262 -8.59 13.18 10.27
C GLY A 262 -7.56 13.86 11.18
N HIS A 263 -6.30 13.93 10.75
CA HIS A 263 -5.20 14.53 11.50
C HIS A 263 -4.22 15.19 10.53
N GLY A 264 -3.68 16.35 10.91
CA GLY A 264 -2.56 16.94 10.19
C GLY A 264 -1.27 16.13 10.34
N VAL A 265 -0.19 16.58 9.69
CA VAL A 265 1.15 16.01 9.90
C VAL A 265 2.08 17.08 10.44
N LYS A 266 2.58 16.87 11.65
CA LYS A 266 3.49 17.83 12.31
C LYS A 266 4.93 17.65 11.84
N SER A 267 5.38 16.40 11.74
CA SER A 267 6.72 16.08 11.28
C SER A 267 6.78 14.74 10.55
N GLY A 268 7.85 14.56 9.79
CA GLY A 268 8.18 13.30 9.13
C GLY A 268 8.94 13.52 7.83
N ARG A 269 9.86 12.60 7.54
CA ARG A 269 10.53 12.50 6.23
C ARG A 269 10.13 11.21 5.56
N MET A 270 9.79 11.29 4.29
CA MET A 270 9.37 10.17 3.47
C MET A 270 10.40 9.87 2.38
N GLY A 271 10.79 8.60 2.28
CA GLY A 271 11.43 8.00 1.14
C GLY A 271 10.51 6.98 0.49
N LEU A 272 10.52 6.89 -0.83
CA LEU A 272 9.64 6.02 -1.60
C LEU A 272 10.45 5.40 -2.73
N LYS A 273 10.45 4.08 -2.81
CA LYS A 273 10.99 3.34 -3.95
C LYS A 273 9.89 2.52 -4.58
N MET A 274 9.80 2.54 -5.90
CA MET A 274 8.88 1.70 -6.64
C MET A 274 9.61 0.97 -7.76
N ASP A 275 9.38 -0.33 -7.87
CA ASP A 275 9.82 -1.12 -9.02
C ASP A 275 8.58 -1.61 -9.74
N TYR A 276 8.52 -1.39 -11.05
CA TYR A 276 7.44 -1.86 -11.91
C TYR A 276 8.00 -2.78 -12.98
N LYS A 277 7.37 -3.93 -13.15
CA LYS A 277 7.62 -4.85 -14.24
C LYS A 277 6.31 -5.23 -14.91
N ILE A 278 6.23 -5.02 -16.22
CA ILE A 278 5.15 -5.48 -17.08
C ILE A 278 5.74 -6.42 -18.11
N SER A 279 5.24 -7.65 -18.12
CA SER A 279 5.58 -8.69 -19.09
C SER A 279 4.39 -9.63 -19.27
N ASP A 280 4.07 -10.01 -20.50
CA ASP A 280 2.96 -10.92 -20.81
C ASP A 280 1.61 -10.46 -20.21
N ASN A 281 1.30 -9.16 -20.31
CA ASN A 281 0.15 -8.51 -19.66
C ASN A 281 0.10 -8.62 -18.13
N LYS A 282 1.16 -9.08 -17.46
CA LYS A 282 1.19 -9.17 -15.99
C LYS A 282 1.94 -7.98 -15.42
N LEU A 283 1.25 -7.23 -14.57
CA LEU A 283 1.84 -6.19 -13.75
C LEU A 283 2.38 -6.80 -12.45
N ASN A 284 3.65 -6.55 -12.17
CA ASN A 284 4.27 -6.79 -10.87
C ASN A 284 4.93 -5.49 -10.41
N ALA A 285 4.31 -4.84 -9.42
CA ALA A 285 4.78 -3.61 -8.83
C ALA A 285 5.18 -3.86 -7.36
N ARG A 286 6.30 -3.29 -6.93
CA ARG A 286 6.75 -3.31 -5.54
C ARG A 286 6.90 -1.88 -5.05
N HIS A 287 6.22 -1.54 -3.97
CA HIS A 287 6.33 -0.24 -3.32
C HIS A 287 7.04 -0.42 -1.98
N LYS A 288 8.10 0.36 -1.74
CA LYS A 288 8.79 0.45 -0.46
C LYS A 288 8.70 1.89 0.03
N LEU A 289 7.98 2.07 1.12
CA LEU A 289 7.79 3.34 1.79
C LEU A 289 8.61 3.35 3.08
N LEU A 290 9.48 4.34 3.22
CA LEU A 290 10.25 4.61 4.43
C LEU A 290 9.79 5.95 5.00
N ILE A 291 9.34 5.95 6.24
CA ILE A 291 9.02 7.17 6.97
C ILE A 291 9.92 7.26 8.20
N GLN A 292 10.42 8.46 8.51
CA GLN A 292 11.27 8.70 9.66
C GLN A 292 10.74 9.87 10.48
N ASN A 293 10.78 9.75 11.81
CA ASN A 293 10.42 10.80 12.76
C ASN A 293 9.01 11.36 12.52
N PHE A 294 8.06 10.46 12.30
CA PHE A 294 6.67 10.82 12.05
C PHE A 294 5.96 11.24 13.32
N ASP A 295 5.20 12.34 13.24
CA ASP A 295 4.32 12.78 14.32
C ASP A 295 3.04 13.35 13.72
N PHE A 296 1.91 12.99 14.33
CA PHE A 296 0.62 13.56 13.94
C PHE A 296 0.56 15.02 14.36
N GLY A 297 -0.10 15.81 13.52
CA GLY A 297 -0.51 17.17 13.86
C GLY A 297 -1.85 17.19 14.59
N GLU A 298 -2.44 18.38 14.62
CA GLU A 298 -3.75 18.60 15.22
C GLU A 298 -4.83 17.74 14.54
N LYS A 299 -5.84 17.36 15.32
CA LYS A 299 -7.01 16.66 14.80
C LYS A 299 -7.77 17.61 13.86
N VAL A 300 -8.19 17.07 12.72
CA VAL A 300 -8.95 17.78 11.70
C VAL A 300 -10.29 17.10 11.54
N GLU A 301 -11.37 17.83 11.74
CA GLU A 301 -12.70 17.31 11.45
C GLU A 301 -12.87 17.15 9.94
N SER A 302 -13.06 15.91 9.49
CA SER A 302 -13.35 15.59 8.10
C SER A 302 -14.35 14.46 8.02
N LYS A 303 -15.39 14.66 7.21
CA LYS A 303 -16.38 13.65 6.85
C LYS A 303 -15.81 12.52 5.97
N ASP A 304 -14.70 12.79 5.28
CA ASP A 304 -14.02 11.84 4.41
C ASP A 304 -12.90 11.07 5.15
N ALA A 305 -12.72 11.33 6.45
CA ALA A 305 -11.68 10.68 7.24
C ALA A 305 -11.99 9.20 7.44
N LEU A 306 -10.99 8.36 7.20
CA LEU A 306 -11.07 6.93 7.46
C LEU A 306 -11.13 6.68 8.98
N ASN A 307 -12.08 5.86 9.40
CA ASN A 307 -12.18 5.42 10.80
C ASN A 307 -11.18 4.28 11.08
N LEU A 308 -9.89 4.60 11.04
CA LEU A 308 -8.81 3.66 11.30
C LEU A 308 -7.99 4.12 12.53
N PRO A 309 -7.54 3.21 13.39
CA PRO A 309 -6.71 3.55 14.55
C PRO A 309 -5.26 3.80 14.10
N PHE A 310 -5.03 4.87 13.34
CA PHE A 310 -3.72 5.17 12.76
C PHE A 310 -2.61 5.27 13.81
N GLY A 311 -2.91 5.76 15.02
CA GLY A 311 -1.95 5.78 16.13
C GLY A 311 -1.43 4.38 16.50
N LEU A 312 -2.32 3.37 16.55
CA LEU A 312 -1.94 1.98 16.79
C LEU A 312 -1.13 1.42 15.61
N ALA A 313 -1.59 1.66 14.37
CA ALA A 313 -0.87 1.19 13.19
C ALA A 313 0.56 1.76 13.13
N ILE A 314 0.74 3.05 13.39
CA ILE A 314 2.04 3.70 13.44
C ILE A 314 2.90 3.11 14.57
N ALA A 315 2.35 2.95 15.77
CA ALA A 315 3.08 2.36 16.91
C ALA A 315 3.50 0.89 16.67
N LEU A 316 2.72 0.12 15.89
CA LEU A 316 3.06 -1.24 15.47
C LEU A 316 4.16 -1.29 14.41
N LEU A 317 4.33 -0.22 13.62
CA LEU A 317 5.27 -0.20 12.51
C LEU A 317 6.57 0.54 12.82
N GLU A 318 6.55 1.44 13.79
CA GLU A 318 7.69 2.28 14.16
C GLU A 318 8.72 1.49 14.99
N ASP A 319 9.95 1.47 14.49
CA ASP A 319 11.11 0.86 15.16
C ASP A 319 11.69 1.79 16.27
N PRO A 320 12.65 1.31 17.07
CA PRO A 320 13.27 2.13 18.12
C PRO A 320 14.03 3.36 17.60
N GLN A 321 14.32 3.42 16.31
CA GLN A 321 14.97 4.55 15.65
C GLN A 321 13.95 5.55 15.06
N GLY A 322 12.65 5.37 15.33
CA GLY A 322 11.59 6.24 14.81
C GLY A 322 11.33 6.04 13.31
N ARG A 323 11.68 4.87 12.75
CA ARG A 323 11.50 4.55 11.34
C ARG A 323 10.35 3.58 11.14
N ILE A 324 9.59 3.82 10.08
CA ILE A 324 8.47 3.01 9.63
C ILE A 324 8.80 2.54 8.22
N SER A 325 8.93 1.23 8.02
CA SER A 325 9.25 0.64 6.72
C SER A 325 8.11 -0.27 6.27
N ILE A 326 7.43 0.12 5.19
CA ILE A 326 6.26 -0.58 4.65
C ILE A 326 6.60 -1.08 3.25
N SER A 327 6.33 -2.35 3.00
CA SER A 327 6.48 -2.96 1.67
C SER A 327 5.13 -3.46 1.17
N LEU A 328 4.63 -2.87 0.09
CA LEU A 328 3.33 -3.18 -0.50
C LEU A 328 3.54 -3.73 -1.92
N PRO A 329 3.48 -5.06 -2.11
CA PRO A 329 3.48 -5.65 -3.45
C PRO A 329 2.09 -5.52 -4.08
N VAL A 330 2.05 -5.11 -5.33
CA VAL A 330 0.82 -5.03 -6.14
C VAL A 330 1.03 -5.87 -7.39
N LYS A 331 0.18 -6.88 -7.58
CA LYS A 331 0.20 -7.74 -8.76
C LYS A 331 -1.17 -7.68 -9.43
N GLY A 332 -1.21 -7.74 -10.75
CA GLY A 332 -2.46 -7.78 -11.50
C GLY A 332 -2.26 -8.28 -12.92
N ASP A 333 -3.34 -8.77 -13.51
CA ASP A 333 -3.39 -9.12 -14.93
C ASP A 333 -4.05 -7.97 -15.69
N MET A 334 -3.31 -7.36 -16.61
CA MET A 334 -3.77 -6.23 -17.43
C MET A 334 -4.69 -6.66 -18.56
N SER A 335 -4.88 -7.96 -18.78
CA SER A 335 -5.89 -8.48 -19.70
C SER A 335 -7.28 -8.58 -19.07
N ASP A 336 -7.40 -8.41 -17.75
CA ASP A 336 -8.69 -8.39 -17.06
C ASP A 336 -9.47 -7.10 -17.42
N PRO A 337 -10.70 -7.19 -17.96
CA PRO A 337 -11.53 -6.02 -18.24
C PRO A 337 -11.89 -5.17 -17.02
N GLN A 338 -11.74 -5.70 -15.80
CA GLN A 338 -11.93 -4.98 -14.54
C GLN A 338 -10.60 -4.47 -13.94
N PHE A 339 -9.50 -4.57 -14.69
CA PHE A 339 -8.20 -4.10 -14.24
C PHE A 339 -8.21 -2.57 -14.02
N GLU A 340 -8.12 -2.16 -12.76
CA GLU A 340 -7.90 -0.78 -12.36
C GLU A 340 -6.73 -0.71 -11.36
N TYR A 341 -5.63 -0.08 -11.77
CA TYR A 341 -4.44 0.02 -10.92
C TYR A 341 -4.73 0.64 -9.54
N TRP A 342 -5.54 1.70 -9.51
CA TRP A 342 -5.86 2.40 -8.26
C TRP A 342 -6.72 1.54 -7.31
N HIS A 343 -7.60 0.68 -7.84
CA HIS A 343 -8.35 -0.28 -7.04
C HIS A 343 -7.42 -1.31 -6.38
N LEU A 344 -6.47 -1.87 -7.14
CA LEU A 344 -5.48 -2.82 -6.61
C LEU A 344 -4.63 -2.22 -5.49
N VAL A 345 -4.12 -1.01 -5.68
CA VAL A 345 -3.35 -0.29 -4.66
C VAL A 345 -4.20 -0.04 -3.41
N GLY A 346 -5.43 0.46 -3.58
CA GLY A 346 -6.36 0.72 -2.47
C GLY A 346 -6.69 -0.53 -1.67
N GLN A 347 -6.91 -1.67 -2.32
CA GLN A 347 -7.17 -2.96 -1.67
C GLN A 347 -5.95 -3.44 -0.88
N VAL A 348 -4.75 -3.36 -1.45
CA VAL A 348 -3.51 -3.76 -0.76
C VAL A 348 -3.26 -2.91 0.48
N VAL A 349 -3.41 -1.57 0.38
CA VAL A 349 -3.27 -0.65 1.52
C VAL A 349 -4.31 -0.93 2.60
N THR A 350 -5.59 -1.04 2.22
CA THR A 350 -6.69 -1.28 3.18
C THR A 350 -6.51 -2.62 3.89
N ASN A 351 -6.21 -3.69 3.16
CA ASN A 351 -5.97 -5.00 3.75
C ASN A 351 -4.76 -5.03 4.68
N PHE A 352 -3.69 -4.29 4.34
CA PHE A 352 -2.52 -4.15 5.22
C PHE A 352 -2.89 -3.51 6.56
N PHE A 353 -3.59 -2.36 6.54
CA PHE A 353 -4.00 -1.69 7.78
C PHE A 353 -5.06 -2.48 8.55
N MET A 354 -6.01 -3.11 7.87
CA MET A 354 -6.99 -3.98 8.54
C MET A 354 -6.32 -5.14 9.27
N LYS A 355 -5.35 -5.83 8.64
CA LYS A 355 -4.60 -6.92 9.27
C LYS A 355 -3.79 -6.48 10.49
N LEU A 356 -3.20 -5.28 10.45
CA LEU A 356 -2.48 -4.72 11.60
C LEU A 356 -3.39 -4.55 12.82
N VAL A 357 -4.65 -4.18 12.60
CA VAL A 357 -5.62 -3.96 13.68
C VAL A 357 -6.26 -5.26 14.14
N THR A 358 -6.67 -6.13 13.21
CA THR A 358 -7.34 -7.39 13.56
C THR A 358 -6.37 -8.44 14.09
N SER A 359 -5.08 -8.35 13.77
CA SER A 359 -4.08 -9.36 14.12
C SER A 359 -2.69 -8.73 14.34
N PRO A 360 -2.53 -7.87 15.36
CA PRO A 360 -1.31 -7.09 15.55
C PRO A 360 -0.08 -7.96 15.82
N PHE A 361 -0.20 -8.99 16.66
CA PHE A 361 0.92 -9.90 16.97
C PHE A 361 1.40 -10.71 15.76
N LEU A 362 0.47 -11.24 14.96
CA LEU A 362 0.81 -11.97 13.74
C LEU A 362 1.46 -11.04 12.71
N SER A 363 0.93 -9.82 12.56
CA SER A 363 1.52 -8.80 11.68
C SER A 363 2.96 -8.50 12.10
N LEU A 364 3.19 -8.27 13.39
CA LEU A 364 4.52 -8.03 13.97
C LEU A 364 5.50 -9.18 13.67
N LEU A 365 5.09 -10.44 13.84
CA LEU A 365 5.93 -11.61 13.54
C LEU A 365 6.20 -11.78 12.04
N SER A 366 5.21 -11.54 11.19
CA SER A 366 5.39 -11.61 9.73
C SER A 366 6.45 -10.64 9.21
N MET A 367 6.68 -9.54 9.94
CA MET A 367 7.70 -8.53 9.60
C MET A 367 9.11 -8.93 10.03
N THR A 368 9.29 -9.81 11.02
CA THR A 368 10.61 -10.24 11.49
C THR A 368 11.20 -11.38 10.66
N GLY A 369 10.45 -11.92 9.69
CA GLY A 369 10.87 -13.07 8.88
C GLY A 369 10.89 -14.39 9.65
N VAL A 370 10.32 -14.43 10.85
CA VAL A 370 10.20 -15.65 11.66
C VAL A 370 9.03 -16.47 11.11
N GLU A 371 9.33 -17.55 10.39
CA GLU A 371 8.34 -18.56 10.00
C GLU A 371 7.90 -19.37 11.22
N SER A 372 6.90 -18.87 11.94
CA SER A 372 6.25 -19.64 13.00
C SER A 372 4.87 -20.08 12.53
N GLY A 373 4.65 -21.39 12.38
CA GLY A 373 3.33 -22.01 12.16
C GLY A 373 2.39 -21.92 13.38
N VAL A 374 2.53 -20.85 14.17
CA VAL A 374 1.78 -20.59 15.40
C VAL A 374 0.64 -19.65 15.01
N GLU A 375 -0.53 -20.23 14.79
CA GLU A 375 -1.70 -19.55 14.23
C GLU A 375 -2.28 -18.46 15.15
N GLU A 376 -1.99 -18.50 16.45
CA GLU A 376 -2.55 -17.57 17.41
C GLU A 376 -1.46 -17.08 18.36
N MET A 377 -1.15 -15.78 18.36
CA MET A 377 -0.13 -15.17 19.23
C MET A 377 -0.72 -14.13 20.20
N SER A 378 -2.01 -13.88 20.10
CA SER A 378 -2.80 -13.01 20.98
C SER A 378 -3.18 -13.67 22.30
N SER A 379 -2.84 -14.93 22.53
CA SER A 379 -3.18 -15.66 23.75
C SER A 379 -2.09 -16.64 24.19
N VAL A 380 -2.08 -17.04 25.45
CA VAL A 380 -1.36 -18.22 25.98
C VAL A 380 -2.36 -19.15 26.64
N SER A 381 -2.04 -20.43 26.77
CA SER A 381 -3.02 -21.41 27.23
C SER A 381 -2.55 -22.16 28.47
N PHE A 382 -3.41 -22.23 29.48
CA PHE A 382 -3.14 -22.91 30.75
C PHE A 382 -3.85 -24.25 30.82
N GLU A 383 -3.32 -25.14 31.66
CA GLU A 383 -4.06 -26.32 32.10
C GLU A 383 -5.19 -25.89 33.06
N PRO A 384 -6.35 -26.56 33.01
CA PRO A 384 -7.43 -26.30 33.95
C PRO A 384 -6.96 -26.37 35.41
N GLY A 385 -7.35 -25.40 36.23
CA GLY A 385 -7.01 -25.32 37.65
C GLY A 385 -5.57 -24.89 37.96
N LYS A 386 -4.70 -24.74 36.96
CA LYS A 386 -3.27 -24.41 37.15
C LYS A 386 -2.88 -23.03 36.61
N ALA A 387 -1.84 -22.45 37.22
CA ALA A 387 -1.23 -21.19 36.81
C ALA A 387 0.21 -21.34 36.29
N GLU A 388 0.73 -22.57 36.19
CA GLU A 388 2.10 -22.82 35.71
C GLU A 388 2.23 -22.66 34.19
N LEU A 389 3.34 -22.05 33.77
CA LEU A 389 3.68 -21.92 32.35
C LEU A 389 4.39 -23.19 31.86
N THR A 390 3.80 -23.85 30.87
CA THR A 390 4.46 -24.96 30.15
C THR A 390 5.61 -24.44 29.29
N ASP A 391 6.55 -25.31 28.92
CA ASP A 391 7.71 -24.88 28.11
C ASP A 391 7.29 -24.35 26.74
N LYS A 392 6.29 -24.96 26.09
CA LYS A 392 5.65 -24.44 24.87
C LYS A 392 5.09 -23.02 25.05
N THR A 393 4.56 -22.71 26.23
CA THR A 393 4.05 -21.36 26.56
C THR A 393 5.19 -20.37 26.73
N LYS A 394 6.27 -20.77 27.40
CA LYS A 394 7.48 -19.94 27.57
C LYS A 394 8.14 -19.61 26.23
N GLU A 395 8.23 -20.59 25.32
CA GLU A 395 8.74 -20.37 23.95
C GLU A 395 7.89 -19.32 23.20
N LYS A 396 6.56 -19.46 23.25
CA LYS A 396 5.62 -18.51 22.65
C LYS A 396 5.76 -17.10 23.23
N LEU A 397 5.85 -16.97 24.55
CA LEU A 397 6.07 -15.70 25.23
C LEU A 397 7.42 -15.09 24.86
N THR A 398 8.46 -15.90 24.69
CA THR A 398 9.80 -15.43 24.27
C THR A 398 9.76 -14.81 22.87
N LEU A 399 9.06 -15.45 21.92
CA LEU A 399 8.84 -14.90 20.58
C LEU A 399 8.07 -13.59 20.62
N LEU A 400 6.99 -13.52 21.42
CA LEU A 400 6.21 -12.29 21.61
C LEU A 400 7.09 -11.15 22.14
N LEU A 401 7.93 -11.44 23.14
CA LEU A 401 8.84 -10.47 23.75
C LEU A 401 9.88 -9.95 22.77
N GLN A 402 10.42 -10.80 21.91
CA GLN A 402 11.40 -10.39 20.91
C GLN A 402 10.83 -9.28 20.02
N VAL A 403 9.58 -9.42 19.56
CA VAL A 403 9.01 -8.45 18.63
C VAL A 403 8.48 -7.20 19.32
N ILE A 404 7.83 -7.33 20.49
CA ILE A 404 7.26 -6.15 21.17
C ILE A 404 8.33 -5.22 21.75
N LYS A 405 9.54 -5.73 22.03
CA LYS A 405 10.70 -4.92 22.44
C LYS A 405 11.13 -3.96 21.33
N GLU A 406 11.03 -4.39 20.08
CA GLU A 406 11.36 -3.57 18.91
C GLU A 406 10.28 -2.54 18.56
N ARG A 407 9.24 -2.39 19.38
CA ARG A 407 8.14 -1.44 19.17
C ARG A 407 7.96 -0.57 20.40
N PRO A 408 8.76 0.50 20.57
CA PRO A 408 8.87 1.24 21.83
C PRO A 408 7.56 1.90 22.30
N LYS A 409 6.66 2.22 21.36
CA LYS A 409 5.38 2.89 21.63
C LYS A 409 4.27 1.94 22.11
N LEU A 410 4.50 0.62 22.09
CA LEU A 410 3.50 -0.38 22.45
C LEU A 410 3.55 -0.75 23.93
N PHE A 411 2.36 -0.94 24.48
CA PHE A 411 2.12 -1.38 25.85
C PHE A 411 1.38 -2.71 25.82
N LEU A 412 1.80 -3.61 26.70
CA LEU A 412 1.21 -4.94 26.85
C LEU A 412 0.29 -4.98 28.06
N GLU A 413 -0.95 -5.36 27.84
CA GLU A 413 -1.92 -5.64 28.89
C GLU A 413 -2.13 -7.15 29.01
N ILE A 414 -1.97 -7.67 30.23
CA ILE A 414 -2.12 -9.09 30.56
C ILE A 414 -3.45 -9.25 31.29
N ASN A 415 -4.46 -9.80 30.63
CA ASN A 415 -5.78 -10.00 31.21
C ASN A 415 -5.86 -11.41 31.81
N GLY A 416 -5.97 -11.54 33.13
CA GLY A 416 -6.16 -12.86 33.75
C GLY A 416 -7.45 -13.53 33.25
N SER A 417 -7.43 -14.86 33.08
CA SER A 417 -8.61 -15.58 32.59
C SER A 417 -8.88 -16.91 33.29
N TYR A 418 -10.17 -17.28 33.32
CA TYR A 418 -10.65 -18.57 33.82
C TYR A 418 -11.90 -19.06 33.08
N ASP A 419 -12.05 -20.37 32.96
CA ASP A 419 -13.29 -21.02 32.53
C ASP A 419 -14.07 -21.48 33.77
N PRO A 420 -15.28 -20.94 34.03
CA PRO A 420 -15.99 -21.18 35.28
C PRO A 420 -16.23 -22.66 35.59
N LYS A 421 -16.48 -23.50 34.59
CA LYS A 421 -16.87 -24.90 34.78
C LYS A 421 -15.64 -25.80 34.89
N THR A 422 -14.73 -25.67 33.94
CA THR A 422 -13.57 -26.55 33.76
C THR A 422 -12.51 -26.27 34.81
N ASP A 423 -12.21 -25.00 35.08
CA ASP A 423 -11.29 -24.65 36.16
C ASP A 423 -11.85 -25.04 37.52
N TRP A 424 -13.15 -24.82 37.76
CA TRP A 424 -13.77 -25.22 39.03
C TRP A 424 -13.75 -26.72 39.25
N THR A 425 -14.02 -27.51 38.20
CA THR A 425 -13.93 -28.97 38.26
C THR A 425 -12.51 -29.43 38.55
N ALA A 426 -11.50 -28.81 37.92
CA ALA A 426 -10.09 -29.11 38.15
C ALA A 426 -9.65 -28.75 39.58
N ILE A 427 -10.01 -27.56 40.07
CA ILE A 427 -9.72 -27.11 41.44
C ILE A 427 -10.33 -28.09 42.46
N LYS A 428 -11.60 -28.49 42.29
CA LYS A 428 -12.24 -29.46 43.19
C LYS A 428 -11.62 -30.85 43.11
N THR A 429 -11.19 -31.27 41.93
CA THR A 429 -10.48 -32.54 41.74
C THR A 429 -9.15 -32.55 42.47
N GLU A 430 -8.41 -31.45 42.40
CA GLU A 430 -7.12 -31.30 43.08
C GLU A 430 -7.28 -31.18 44.59
N ALA A 431 -8.27 -30.41 45.06
CA ALA A 431 -8.62 -30.31 46.48
C ALA A 431 -9.00 -31.69 47.07
N TYR A 432 -9.86 -32.45 46.38
CA TYR A 432 -10.22 -33.81 46.78
C TYR A 432 -8.99 -34.73 46.80
N THR A 433 -8.18 -34.71 45.76
CA THR A 433 -6.98 -35.56 45.65
C THR A 433 -6.00 -35.26 46.79
N THR A 434 -5.79 -33.98 47.10
CA THR A 434 -4.91 -33.52 48.18
C THR A 434 -5.43 -33.98 49.54
N GLU A 435 -6.73 -33.78 49.81
CA GLU A 435 -7.36 -34.20 51.07
C GLU A 435 -7.32 -35.73 51.23
N PHE A 436 -7.66 -36.47 50.17
CA PHE A 436 -7.64 -37.93 50.16
C PHE A 436 -6.22 -38.47 50.42
N SER A 437 -5.22 -38.01 49.67
CA SER A 437 -3.83 -38.44 49.84
C SER A 437 -3.24 -38.01 51.19
N GLY A 438 -3.65 -36.87 51.74
CA GLY A 438 -3.27 -36.45 53.09
C GLY A 438 -3.78 -37.44 54.14
N ARG A 439 -5.09 -37.74 54.13
CA ARG A 439 -5.73 -38.69 55.06
C ARG A 439 -5.23 -40.13 54.89
N GLN A 440 -4.87 -40.51 53.67
CA GLN A 440 -4.29 -41.82 53.38
C GLN A 440 -2.87 -41.97 53.95
N LYS A 441 -2.08 -40.90 53.98
CA LYS A 441 -0.75 -40.92 54.62
C LYS A 441 -0.81 -40.94 56.15
N GLU A 442 -1.85 -40.33 56.72
CA GLU A 442 -2.04 -40.21 58.17
C GLU A 442 -2.74 -41.41 58.80
N SER A 443 -3.26 -42.36 58.01
CA SER A 443 -4.03 -43.49 58.55
C SER A 443 -3.86 -44.78 57.75
N SER A 444 -4.02 -45.93 58.41
CA SER A 444 -4.09 -47.25 57.77
C SER A 444 -5.53 -47.65 57.37
N ARG A 445 -6.44 -46.67 57.25
CA ARG A 445 -7.85 -46.91 56.93
C ARG A 445 -8.03 -47.30 55.47
N SER A 446 -9.13 -47.99 55.18
CA SER A 446 -9.47 -48.33 53.79
C SER A 446 -9.87 -47.09 52.98
N ASP A 447 -9.66 -47.13 51.66
CA ASP A 447 -10.10 -46.06 50.75
C ASP A 447 -11.60 -45.76 50.90
N TRP A 448 -12.42 -46.79 51.11
CA TRP A 448 -13.84 -46.66 51.43
C TRP A 448 -14.11 -45.73 52.61
N GLU A 449 -13.43 -45.95 53.74
CA GLU A 449 -13.65 -45.18 54.97
C GLU A 449 -13.22 -43.73 54.80
N ILE A 450 -12.11 -43.49 54.10
CA ILE A 450 -11.60 -42.15 53.84
C ILE A 450 -12.57 -41.38 52.93
N ILE A 451 -13.02 -41.99 51.82
CA ILE A 451 -13.93 -41.34 50.87
C ILE A 451 -15.29 -41.06 51.54
N LYS A 452 -15.80 -42.00 52.34
CA LYS A 452 -17.02 -41.82 53.13
C LYS A 452 -16.88 -40.62 54.07
N ASP A 453 -15.78 -40.52 54.82
CA ASP A 453 -15.57 -39.43 55.77
C ASP A 453 -15.50 -38.06 55.06
N ILE A 454 -14.81 -37.97 53.91
CA ILE A 454 -14.77 -36.76 53.08
C ILE A 454 -16.18 -36.41 52.57
N TYR A 455 -16.93 -37.39 52.06
CA TYR A 455 -18.30 -37.15 51.58
C TYR A 455 -19.24 -36.67 52.68
N VAL A 456 -19.19 -37.31 53.86
CA VAL A 456 -20.01 -36.93 55.02
C VAL A 456 -19.64 -35.55 55.54
N LEU A 457 -18.36 -35.17 55.50
CA LEU A 457 -17.93 -33.81 55.83
C LEU A 457 -18.55 -32.77 54.88
N HIS A 458 -18.62 -33.08 53.59
CA HIS A 458 -19.08 -32.14 52.56
C HIS A 458 -20.61 -32.05 52.45
N PHE A 459 -21.33 -33.16 52.62
CA PHE A 459 -22.79 -33.23 52.37
C PHE A 459 -23.61 -33.68 53.59
N GLY A 460 -22.97 -34.12 54.66
CA GLY A 460 -23.62 -34.62 55.87
C GLY A 460 -24.02 -36.10 55.79
N ILE A 461 -24.23 -36.71 56.96
CA ILE A 461 -24.52 -38.13 57.10
C ILE A 461 -25.87 -38.54 56.47
N LEU A 462 -26.84 -37.62 56.43
CA LEU A 462 -28.15 -37.89 55.83
C LEU A 462 -28.08 -38.08 54.32
N ASP A 463 -27.29 -37.26 53.61
CA ASP A 463 -27.10 -37.39 52.17
C ASP A 463 -26.28 -38.65 51.83
N PHE A 464 -25.40 -39.09 52.72
CA PHE A 464 -24.70 -40.37 52.58
C PHE A 464 -25.69 -41.54 52.61
N TRP A 465 -26.60 -41.60 53.59
CA TRP A 465 -27.59 -42.69 53.67
C TRP A 465 -28.57 -42.69 52.50
N LYS A 466 -28.97 -41.51 52.00
CA LYS A 466 -29.78 -41.39 50.77
C LYS A 466 -29.05 -41.97 49.57
N LEU A 467 -27.75 -41.72 49.45
CA LEU A 467 -26.92 -42.27 48.38
C LEU A 467 -26.77 -43.79 48.53
N ALA A 468 -26.44 -44.27 49.74
CA ALA A 468 -26.25 -45.69 50.04
C ALA A 468 -27.46 -46.53 49.63
N LYS A 469 -28.69 -46.03 49.86
CA LYS A 469 -29.92 -46.71 49.47
C LYS A 469 -30.01 -47.01 47.96
N LYS A 470 -29.38 -46.20 47.10
CA LYS A 470 -29.36 -46.39 45.64
C LYS A 470 -28.38 -47.49 45.19
N PHE A 471 -27.36 -47.77 45.99
CA PHE A 471 -26.30 -48.74 45.69
C PHE A 471 -26.37 -50.01 46.56
N THR A 472 -27.48 -50.18 47.30
CA THR A 472 -27.72 -51.36 48.13
C THR A 472 -28.67 -52.32 47.42
N ALA A 473 -28.22 -53.54 47.13
CA ALA A 473 -29.05 -54.62 46.63
C ALA A 473 -29.13 -55.72 47.71
N GLY A 474 -30.30 -55.85 48.36
CA GLY A 474 -30.47 -56.77 49.49
C GLY A 474 -29.70 -56.30 50.73
N LYS A 475 -28.73 -57.09 51.21
CA LYS A 475 -27.86 -56.76 52.37
C LYS A 475 -26.46 -56.28 51.98
N GLN A 476 -26.16 -56.18 50.68
CA GLN A 476 -24.80 -55.89 50.20
C GLN A 476 -24.76 -54.56 49.45
N ILE A 477 -23.76 -53.75 49.77
CA ILE A 477 -23.51 -52.45 49.14
C ILE A 477 -22.44 -52.65 48.07
N ASP A 478 -22.67 -52.10 46.88
CA ASP A 478 -21.60 -51.97 45.87
C ASP A 478 -20.66 -50.84 46.27
N GLU A 479 -19.64 -51.17 47.07
CA GLU A 479 -18.68 -50.20 47.60
C GLU A 479 -17.91 -49.50 46.48
N LEU A 480 -17.54 -50.19 45.40
CA LEU A 480 -16.75 -49.61 44.32
C LEU A 480 -17.57 -48.58 43.52
N ALA A 481 -18.79 -48.93 43.13
CA ALA A 481 -19.67 -48.00 42.42
C ALA A 481 -20.02 -46.79 43.28
N MET A 482 -20.22 -47.00 44.59
CA MET A 482 -20.52 -45.91 45.51
C MET A 482 -19.31 -45.01 45.77
N GLN A 483 -18.08 -45.55 45.84
CA GLN A 483 -16.86 -44.74 45.91
C GLN A 483 -16.73 -43.82 44.70
N GLN A 484 -16.95 -44.35 43.50
CA GLN A 484 -16.91 -43.58 42.26
C GLN A 484 -17.97 -42.47 42.26
N GLU A 485 -19.19 -42.77 42.70
CA GLU A 485 -20.28 -41.80 42.75
C GLU A 485 -20.06 -40.73 43.84
N MET A 486 -19.55 -41.10 45.02
CA MET A 486 -19.19 -40.14 46.07
C MET A 486 -18.12 -39.17 45.57
N LYS A 487 -17.06 -39.70 44.94
CA LYS A 487 -16.01 -38.88 44.32
C LYS A 487 -16.59 -37.94 43.26
N ARG A 488 -17.44 -38.46 42.36
CA ARG A 488 -18.11 -37.66 41.33
C ARG A 488 -18.93 -36.53 41.96
N LEU A 489 -19.73 -36.83 42.98
CA LEU A 489 -20.56 -35.82 43.65
C LEU A 489 -19.73 -34.76 44.38
N ILE A 490 -18.62 -35.13 45.03
CA ILE A 490 -17.70 -34.15 45.63
C ILE A 490 -17.15 -33.18 44.56
N ILE A 491 -16.77 -33.72 43.39
CA ILE A 491 -16.16 -32.95 42.30
C ILE A 491 -17.19 -32.19 41.46
N GLU A 492 -18.42 -32.68 41.28
CA GLU A 492 -19.39 -32.06 40.37
C GLU A 492 -20.43 -31.20 41.10
N ARG A 493 -20.78 -31.53 42.35
CA ARG A 493 -21.80 -30.80 43.13
C ARG A 493 -21.19 -29.54 43.74
N GLY A 494 -22.00 -28.49 43.87
CA GLY A 494 -21.60 -27.21 44.48
C GLY A 494 -21.47 -26.07 43.47
N LYS A 495 -21.85 -24.86 43.89
CA LYS A 495 -21.77 -23.64 43.07
C LYS A 495 -20.30 -23.25 42.87
N GLU A 496 -19.99 -22.73 41.69
CA GLU A 496 -18.69 -22.15 41.36
C GLU A 496 -18.32 -21.04 42.37
N ASP A 497 -17.11 -21.10 42.93
CA ASP A 497 -16.57 -20.02 43.75
C ASP A 497 -15.86 -18.99 42.86
N ASN A 498 -16.54 -17.87 42.63
CA ASN A 498 -16.00 -16.78 41.82
C ASN A 498 -14.71 -16.18 42.41
N ALA A 499 -14.52 -16.20 43.74
CA ALA A 499 -13.32 -15.65 44.35
C ALA A 499 -12.10 -16.55 44.09
N ALA A 500 -12.28 -17.87 44.24
CA ALA A 500 -11.24 -18.85 43.91
C ALA A 500 -10.86 -18.80 42.42
N LEU A 501 -11.85 -18.69 41.54
CA LEU A 501 -11.63 -18.58 40.09
C LEU A 501 -10.95 -17.26 39.70
N ALA A 502 -11.33 -16.14 40.33
CA ALA A 502 -10.66 -14.86 40.11
C ALA A 502 -9.20 -14.89 40.59
N LEU A 503 -8.94 -15.51 41.74
CA LEU A 503 -7.58 -15.70 42.24
C LEU A 503 -6.73 -16.55 41.28
N LEU A 504 -7.28 -17.62 40.71
CA LEU A 504 -6.58 -18.43 39.70
C LEU A 504 -6.24 -17.59 38.46
N ALA A 505 -7.17 -16.77 37.98
CA ALA A 505 -6.94 -15.87 36.85
C ALA A 505 -5.84 -14.84 37.14
N ASP A 506 -5.83 -14.27 38.35
CA ASP A 506 -4.77 -13.35 38.79
C ASP A 506 -3.41 -14.06 38.88
N GLN A 507 -3.36 -15.29 39.40
CA GLN A 507 -2.14 -16.10 39.43
C GLN A 507 -1.60 -16.38 38.03
N ARG A 508 -2.47 -16.70 37.06
CA ARG A 508 -2.08 -16.88 35.65
C ARG A 508 -1.51 -15.60 35.05
N ALA A 509 -2.19 -14.47 35.26
CA ALA A 509 -1.69 -13.17 34.79
C ALA A 509 -0.33 -12.83 35.43
N ARG A 510 -0.17 -13.08 36.74
CA ARG A 510 1.08 -12.88 37.47
C ARG A 510 2.21 -13.74 36.92
N ALA A 511 1.97 -15.03 36.68
CA ALA A 511 2.97 -15.94 36.12
C ALA A 511 3.49 -15.44 34.76
N VAL A 512 2.59 -14.93 33.91
CA VAL A 512 2.96 -14.34 32.61
C VAL A 512 3.72 -13.02 32.79
N TYR A 513 3.26 -12.16 33.70
CA TYR A 513 3.94 -10.90 34.04
C TYR A 513 5.37 -11.16 34.50
N ASP A 514 5.57 -12.03 35.49
CA ASP A 514 6.89 -12.35 36.05
C ASP A 514 7.82 -12.96 34.98
N PHE A 515 7.29 -13.79 34.07
CA PHE A 515 8.04 -14.30 32.92
C PHE A 515 8.45 -13.19 31.94
N ILE A 516 7.56 -12.26 31.64
CA ILE A 516 7.83 -11.13 30.73
C ILE A 516 8.90 -10.19 31.28
N ILE A 517 8.82 -9.86 32.58
CA ILE A 517 9.79 -8.99 33.25
C ILE A 517 11.14 -9.68 33.39
N SER A 518 11.18 -10.95 33.80
CA SER A 518 12.44 -11.72 33.86
C SER A 518 13.08 -11.91 32.49
N GLY A 519 12.27 -11.95 31.42
CA GLY A 519 12.72 -11.89 30.03
C GLY A 519 13.30 -10.54 29.60
N GLY A 520 13.37 -9.54 30.48
CA GLY A 520 13.97 -8.22 30.24
C GLY A 520 13.09 -7.26 29.45
N PHE A 521 11.77 -7.39 29.54
CA PHE A 521 10.83 -6.38 29.03
C PHE A 521 10.64 -5.26 30.06
N ASP A 522 10.42 -4.04 29.58
CA ASP A 522 10.28 -2.87 30.46
C ASP A 522 8.98 -2.93 31.27
N SER A 523 9.11 -2.96 32.60
CA SER A 523 7.99 -3.00 33.53
C SER A 523 7.04 -1.80 33.41
N SER A 524 7.52 -0.63 32.96
CA SER A 524 6.67 0.54 32.73
C SER A 524 5.73 0.37 31.52
N ARG A 525 6.01 -0.63 30.68
CA ARG A 525 5.26 -0.94 29.45
C ARG A 525 4.34 -2.15 29.58
N VAL A 526 4.17 -2.69 30.79
CA VAL A 526 3.27 -3.81 31.09
C VAL A 526 2.29 -3.41 32.17
N LYS A 527 1.01 -3.70 31.95
CA LYS A 527 -0.03 -3.55 32.96
C LYS A 527 -0.85 -4.81 33.13
N ALA A 528 -1.29 -5.07 34.37
CA ALA A 528 -2.31 -6.06 34.63
C ALA A 528 -3.66 -5.51 34.15
N GLY A 529 -4.38 -6.33 33.37
CA GLY A 529 -5.72 -6.05 32.88
C GLY A 529 -6.81 -6.57 33.81
N ALA A 530 -8.04 -6.59 33.32
CA ALA A 530 -9.18 -7.14 34.05
C ALA A 530 -9.17 -8.69 34.05
N VAL A 531 -9.73 -9.28 35.11
CA VAL A 531 -10.06 -10.71 35.13
C VAL A 531 -11.24 -10.96 34.18
N ARG A 532 -11.06 -11.88 33.23
CA ARG A 532 -12.06 -12.24 32.22
C ARG A 532 -12.51 -13.69 32.35
N ARG A 533 -13.80 -13.91 32.14
CA ARG A 533 -14.32 -15.26 31.90
C ARG A 533 -14.02 -15.65 30.47
N THR A 534 -13.62 -16.91 30.26
CA THR A 534 -13.37 -17.47 28.94
C THR A 534 -14.02 -18.85 28.81
N GLN A 535 -13.87 -19.48 27.65
CA GLN A 535 -14.27 -20.86 27.40
C GLN A 535 -13.04 -21.73 27.14
N GLU A 536 -13.06 -22.94 27.67
CA GLU A 536 -12.08 -23.97 27.35
C GLU A 536 -12.03 -24.23 25.83
N THR A 537 -10.81 -24.32 25.28
CA THR A 537 -10.57 -24.69 23.87
C THR A 537 -9.47 -25.74 23.79
N MET A 538 -9.77 -26.90 23.21
CA MET A 538 -8.84 -28.02 23.02
C MET A 538 -8.13 -28.52 24.31
N GLY A 539 -8.88 -28.60 25.41
CA GLY A 539 -8.44 -28.98 26.74
C GLY A 539 -7.64 -27.91 27.49
N ARG A 540 -7.65 -26.65 27.04
CA ARG A 540 -6.85 -25.57 27.60
C ARG A 540 -7.66 -24.29 27.84
N ILE A 541 -7.23 -23.50 28.81
CA ILE A 541 -7.86 -22.21 29.14
C ILE A 541 -7.03 -21.06 28.54
N PRO A 542 -7.55 -20.31 27.56
CA PRO A 542 -6.81 -19.24 26.92
C PRO A 542 -6.79 -17.97 27.79
N LEU A 543 -5.64 -17.31 27.83
CA LEU A 543 -5.38 -16.01 28.45
C LEU A 543 -4.96 -15.03 27.36
N GLU A 544 -5.74 -13.97 27.17
CA GLU A 544 -5.55 -13.02 26.07
C GLU A 544 -4.64 -11.84 26.45
N PHE A 545 -3.83 -11.41 25.47
CA PHE A 545 -3.05 -10.19 25.50
C PHE A 545 -3.78 -9.07 24.76
N THR A 546 -3.64 -7.85 25.25
CA THR A 546 -4.06 -6.66 24.51
C THR A 546 -2.87 -5.73 24.30
N ILE A 547 -2.66 -5.29 23.07
CA ILE A 547 -1.69 -4.25 22.75
C ILE A 547 -2.42 -2.91 22.75
N THR A 548 -1.84 -1.92 23.43
CA THR A 548 -2.35 -0.56 23.45
C THR A 548 -1.24 0.44 23.14
N VAL A 549 -1.62 1.65 22.74
CA VAL A 549 -0.74 2.82 22.67
C VAL A 549 -1.21 3.79 23.75
N PHE A 550 -0.31 4.52 24.40
CA PHE A 550 -0.74 5.70 25.15
C PHE A 550 -1.27 6.71 24.14
N GLU A 551 -2.58 6.97 24.16
CA GLU A 551 -3.07 8.25 23.65
C GLU A 551 -2.51 9.31 24.60
N ALA A 552 -1.52 10.07 24.13
CA ALA A 552 -1.17 11.32 24.79
C ALA A 552 -2.44 12.18 24.77
N ARG A 553 -3.01 12.43 25.95
CA ARG A 553 -4.12 13.35 26.15
C ARG A 553 -3.75 14.76 25.73
#